data_AF-A0AAE4TQD8-F1
#
_entry.id   AF-A0AAE4TQD8-F1
#
_cell.length_a   1.000
_cell.length_b   1.000
_cell.length_c   1.000
_cell.angle_alpha   90.00
_cell.angle_beta   90.00
_cell.angle_gamma   90.00
#
_symmetry.space_group_name_H-M   'P 1'
#
loop_
_entity.id
_entity.type
_entity.pdbx_description
1 polymer ?
#
loop_
_entity_poly.entity_id
_entity_poly.type
_entity_poly.pdbx_seq_one_letter_code
_entity_poly.pdbx_strand_id
1 'polypeptide(L)'
;MPKRLILLITLYTLFAIVALLRAVATGSFDLFSLGVLPVLFGILTQAPWSSLVLKIYIGLQTLGLSALGVTAIIAYQITPQDVKVVVEGHNIPMLPLVLSTIALLLVQYWIAFSRVTRDYLTAKLKA
;
A
#
# COMPACT_ATOMS: atom_id res chain seq x y z
N MET A 1 15.81 14.96 -3.02
CA MET A 1 14.50 14.27 -2.93
C MET A 1 13.88 14.63 -1.57
N PRO A 2 12.59 14.98 -1.48
CA PRO A 2 11.96 15.33 -0.21
C PRO A 2 11.97 14.17 0.80
N LYS A 3 12.26 14.44 2.09
CA LYS A 3 12.34 13.41 3.15
C LYS A 3 11.10 12.50 3.22
N ARG A 4 9.92 13.07 3.00
CA ARG A 4 8.63 12.36 2.97
C ARG A 4 8.54 11.36 1.82
N LEU A 5 9.10 11.68 0.66
CA LEU A 5 9.15 10.78 -0.48
C LEU A 5 10.16 9.66 -0.26
N ILE A 6 11.29 9.94 0.40
CA ILE A 6 12.25 8.90 0.77
C ILE A 6 11.57 7.85 1.66
N LEU A 7 10.83 8.30 2.69
CA LEU A 7 10.05 7.39 3.54
C LEU A 7 9.07 6.53 2.73
N LEU A 8 8.31 7.15 1.81
CA LEU A 8 7.37 6.43 0.95
C LEU A 8 8.07 5.39 0.07
N ILE A 9 9.20 5.76 -0.54
CA ILE A 9 10.00 4.88 -1.39
C ILE A 9 10.55 3.71 -0.58
N THR A 10 11.08 3.94 0.62
CA THR A 10 11.56 2.88 1.50
C THR A 10 10.44 1.90 1.83
N LEU A 11 9.27 2.40 2.25
CA LEU A 11 8.09 1.57 2.52
C LEU A 11 7.67 0.76 1.30
N TYR A 12 7.58 1.41 0.13
CA TYR A 12 7.14 0.77 -1.10
C TYR A 12 8.14 -0.25 -1.61
N THR A 13 9.43 -0.02 -1.41
CA THR A 13 10.48 -0.98 -1.76
C THR A 13 10.37 -2.22 -0.87
N LEU A 14 10.15 -2.04 0.44
CA LEU A 14 9.93 -3.17 1.35
C LEU A 14 8.67 -3.97 0.96
N PHE A 15 7.56 -3.29 0.67
CA PHE A 15 6.34 -3.96 0.22
C PHE A 15 6.53 -4.66 -1.13
N ALA A 16 7.27 -4.07 -2.07
CA ALA A 16 7.59 -4.71 -3.34
C ALA A 16 8.40 -5.99 -3.16
N ILE A 17 9.39 -5.99 -2.26
CA ILE A 17 10.18 -7.18 -1.95
C ILE A 17 9.28 -8.28 -1.37
N VAL A 18 8.46 -7.95 -0.37
CA VAL A 18 7.53 -8.92 0.25
C VAL A 18 6.51 -9.44 -0.76
N ALA A 19 5.97 -8.57 -1.61
CA ALA A 19 5.03 -8.93 -2.67
C ALA A 19 5.66 -9.89 -3.69
N LEU A 20 6.89 -9.64 -4.12
CA LEU A 20 7.62 -10.51 -5.04
C LEU A 20 7.92 -11.87 -4.40
N LEU A 21 8.38 -11.88 -3.15
CA LEU A 21 8.61 -13.13 -2.41
C LEU A 21 7.33 -13.97 -2.31
N ARG A 22 6.20 -13.33 -1.97
CA ARG A 22 4.89 -13.99 -1.95
C ARG A 22 4.50 -14.51 -3.33
N ALA A 23 4.63 -13.69 -4.37
CA ALA A 23 4.21 -14.05 -5.73
C ALA A 23 5.00 -15.25 -6.27
N VAL A 24 6.30 -15.31 -5.99
CA VAL A 24 7.15 -16.47 -6.34
C VAL A 24 6.72 -17.71 -5.55
N ALA A 25 6.48 -17.57 -4.24
CA ALA A 25 6.10 -18.70 -3.38
C ALA A 25 4.71 -19.28 -3.73
N THR A 26 3.75 -18.45 -4.14
CA THR A 26 2.37 -18.88 -4.44
C THR A 26 2.09 -19.08 -5.93
N GLY A 27 3.02 -18.68 -6.81
CA GLY A 27 2.81 -18.66 -8.26
C GLY A 27 1.72 -17.68 -8.72
N SER A 28 1.27 -16.78 -7.85
CA SER A 28 0.18 -15.84 -8.11
C SER A 28 0.69 -14.42 -8.19
N PHE A 29 0.57 -13.81 -9.37
CA PHE A 29 0.90 -12.41 -9.61
C PHE A 29 -0.39 -11.59 -9.62
N ASP A 30 -0.63 -10.81 -8.57
CA ASP A 30 -1.81 -9.94 -8.48
C ASP A 30 -1.45 -8.45 -8.55
N LEU A 31 -2.37 -7.67 -9.12
CA LEU A 31 -2.19 -6.22 -9.33
C LEU A 31 -2.13 -5.44 -8.00
N PHE A 32 -2.80 -5.94 -6.96
CA PHE A 32 -2.79 -5.29 -5.64
C PHE A 32 -1.41 -5.35 -4.97
N SER A 33 -0.65 -6.41 -5.22
CA SER A 33 0.69 -6.61 -4.68
C SER A 33 1.77 -5.96 -5.55
N LEU A 34 1.64 -6.06 -6.88
CA LEU A 34 2.68 -5.59 -7.82
C LEU A 34 2.45 -4.16 -8.34
N GLY A 35 1.28 -3.58 -8.10
CA GLY A 35 0.95 -2.21 -8.50
C GLY A 35 1.88 -1.14 -7.90
N VAL A 36 2.63 -1.48 -6.86
CA VAL A 36 3.66 -0.62 -6.27
C VAL A 36 4.86 -0.39 -7.21
N LEU A 37 5.17 -1.33 -8.10
CA LEU A 37 6.34 -1.27 -8.99
C LEU A 37 6.28 -0.09 -9.98
N PRO A 38 5.19 0.09 -10.77
CA PRO A 38 5.10 1.25 -11.65
C PRO A 38 5.07 2.57 -10.88
N VAL A 39 4.55 2.59 -9.65
CA VAL A 39 4.59 3.79 -8.78
C VAL A 39 6.02 4.12 -8.38
N LEU A 40 6.80 3.13 -7.90
CA LEU A 40 8.20 3.30 -7.55
C LEU A 40 9.02 3.81 -8.74
N PHE A 41 8.84 3.17 -9.90
CA PHE A 41 9.53 3.57 -11.13
C PHE A 41 9.23 5.03 -11.51
N GLY A 42 7.96 5.43 -11.46
CA GLY A 42 7.54 6.79 -11.75
C GLY A 42 8.12 7.82 -10.78
N ILE A 43 8.17 7.50 -9.47
CA ILE A 43 8.72 8.39 -8.44
C ILE A 43 10.23 8.56 -8.64
N LEU A 44 10.96 7.47 -8.90
CA LEU A 44 12.42 7.50 -9.10
C LEU A 44 12.83 8.25 -10.37
N THR A 45 12.05 8.12 -11.44
CA THR A 45 12.31 8.80 -12.72
C THR A 45 11.82 10.26 -12.76
N GLN A 46 11.11 10.70 -11.70
CA GLN A 46 10.43 11.99 -11.60
C GLN A 46 9.40 12.19 -12.70
N ALA A 47 8.68 11.13 -13.04
CA ALA A 47 7.69 11.19 -14.10
C ALA A 47 6.40 11.87 -13.61
N PRO A 48 5.84 12.82 -14.37
CA PRO A 48 4.65 13.58 -13.94
C PRO A 48 3.40 12.68 -13.82
N TRP A 49 3.31 11.63 -14.65
CA TRP A 49 2.24 10.63 -14.57
C TRP A 49 2.27 9.84 -13.26
N SER A 50 3.42 9.77 -12.59
CA SER A 50 3.57 9.04 -11.32
C SER A 50 2.67 9.59 -10.21
N SER A 51 2.32 10.87 -10.26
CA SER A 51 1.40 11.48 -9.29
C SER A 51 -0.01 10.90 -9.40
N LEU A 52 -0.47 10.68 -10.63
CA LEU A 52 -1.77 10.05 -10.89
C LEU A 52 -1.74 8.57 -10.50
N VAL A 53 -0.70 7.84 -10.93
CA VAL A 53 -0.57 6.41 -10.64
C VAL A 53 -0.45 6.13 -9.14
N LEU A 54 0.28 6.97 -8.38
CA LEU A 54 0.33 6.88 -6.92
C LEU A 54 -1.07 7.00 -6.29
N LYS A 55 -1.89 7.95 -6.75
CA LYS A 55 -3.25 8.15 -6.23
C LYS A 55 -4.18 7.00 -6.59
N ILE A 56 -4.07 6.47 -7.81
CA ILE A 56 -4.82 5.29 -8.24
C ILE A 56 -4.43 4.08 -7.38
N TYR A 57 -3.13 3.87 -7.16
CA TYR A 57 -2.63 2.77 -6.35
C TYR A 57 -3.12 2.85 -4.90
N ILE A 58 -3.06 4.03 -4.28
CA ILE A 58 -3.63 4.25 -2.94
C ILE A 58 -5.15 4.01 -2.95
N GLY A 59 -5.87 4.46 -3.99
CA GLY A 59 -7.31 4.20 -4.15
C GLY A 59 -7.62 2.70 -4.22
N LEU A 60 -6.83 1.93 -4.96
CA LEU A 60 -6.95 0.47 -5.02
C LEU A 60 -6.68 -0.17 -3.65
N GLN A 61 -5.66 0.27 -2.91
CA GLN A 61 -5.41 -0.22 -1.55
C GLN A 61 -6.60 0.07 -0.62
N THR A 62 -7.18 1.26 -0.70
CA THR A 62 -8.37 1.64 0.08
C THR A 62 -9.56 0.72 -0.25
N LEU A 63 -9.78 0.44 -1.54
CA LEU A 63 -10.85 -0.48 -1.97
C LEU A 63 -10.60 -1.90 -1.47
N GLY A 64 -9.36 -2.40 -1.58
CA GLY A 64 -8.98 -3.72 -1.06
C GLY A 64 -9.18 -3.81 0.45
N LEU A 65 -8.74 -2.82 1.22
CA LEU A 65 -8.93 -2.77 2.66
C LEU A 65 -10.41 -2.71 3.04
N SER A 66 -11.21 -1.93 2.31
CA SER A 66 -12.65 -1.83 2.54
C SER A 66 -13.35 -3.16 2.27
N ALA A 67 -13.01 -3.83 1.16
CA ALA A 67 -13.57 -5.13 0.81
C ALA A 67 -13.23 -6.18 1.89
N LEU A 68 -11.96 -6.29 2.26
CA LEU A 68 -11.51 -7.20 3.33
C LEU A 68 -12.17 -6.87 4.67
N GLY A 69 -12.33 -5.57 4.99
CA GLY A 69 -13.00 -5.10 6.19
C GLY A 69 -14.46 -5.51 6.26
N VAL A 70 -15.23 -5.29 5.18
CA VAL A 70 -16.63 -5.71 5.10
C VAL A 70 -16.75 -7.23 5.23
N THR A 71 -15.91 -7.99 4.52
CA THR A 71 -15.89 -9.45 4.64
C THR A 71 -15.58 -9.90 6.07
N ALA A 72 -14.63 -9.25 6.75
CA ALA A 72 -14.28 -9.57 8.13
C ALA A 72 -15.43 -9.27 9.11
N ILE A 73 -16.14 -8.14 8.92
CA ILE A 73 -17.31 -7.78 9.76
C ILE A 73 -18.41 -8.82 9.62
N ILE A 74 -18.74 -9.22 8.38
CA ILE A 74 -19.76 -10.24 8.12
C ILE A 74 -19.32 -11.59 8.70
N ALA A 75 -18.07 -12.01 8.46
CA ALA A 75 -17.54 -13.25 9.01
C ALA A 75 -17.60 -13.28 10.55
N TYR A 76 -17.35 -12.15 11.20
CA TYR A 76 -17.44 -12.03 12.66
C TYR A 76 -18.86 -12.23 13.18
N GLN A 77 -19.88 -11.86 12.40
CA GLN A 77 -21.29 -12.07 12.76
C GLN A 77 -21.73 -13.52 12.57
N ILE A 78 -21.18 -14.23 11.57
CA ILE A 78 -21.56 -15.62 11.26
C ILE A 78 -20.77 -16.60 12.13
N THR A 79 -19.46 -16.44 12.23
CA THR A 79 -18.57 -17.35 12.95
C THR A 79 -17.40 -16.59 13.60
N PRO A 80 -17.64 -15.95 14.76
CA PRO A 80 -16.64 -15.07 15.41
C PRO A 80 -15.36 -15.79 15.82
N GLN A 81 -15.41 -17.12 16.00
CA GLN A 81 -14.27 -17.94 16.42
C GLN A 81 -13.20 -18.07 15.33
N ASP A 82 -13.60 -17.91 14.07
CA ASP A 82 -12.77 -18.17 12.87
C ASP A 82 -12.13 -16.90 12.31
N VAL A 83 -12.48 -15.72 12.83
CA VAL A 83 -11.88 -14.43 12.43
C VAL A 83 -10.59 -14.17 13.21
N LYS A 84 -9.62 -15.07 13.03
CA LYS A 84 -8.30 -15.00 13.67
C LYS A 84 -7.23 -15.09 12.60
N VAL A 85 -6.22 -14.23 12.72
CA VAL A 85 -5.04 -14.31 11.87
C VAL A 85 -4.03 -15.18 12.60
N VAL A 86 -3.85 -16.40 12.13
CA VAL A 86 -2.90 -17.36 12.70
C VAL A 86 -1.72 -17.49 11.75
N VAL A 87 -0.52 -17.15 12.23
CA VAL A 87 0.74 -17.33 11.50
C VAL A 87 1.61 -18.26 12.32
N GLU A 88 2.03 -19.40 11.74
CA GLU A 88 2.87 -20.40 12.42
C GLU A 88 2.32 -20.83 13.81
N GLY A 89 1.00 -21.00 13.90
CA GLY A 89 0.31 -21.37 15.15
C GLY A 89 0.14 -20.24 16.17
N HIS A 90 0.67 -19.04 15.92
CA HIS A 90 0.53 -17.88 16.79
C HIS A 90 -0.65 -17.01 16.36
N ASN A 91 -1.53 -16.66 17.31
CA ASN A 91 -2.66 -15.78 17.05
C ASN A 91 -2.21 -14.32 17.07
N ILE A 92 -2.24 -13.68 15.90
CA ILE A 92 -1.97 -12.26 15.76
C ILE A 92 -3.24 -11.49 16.12
N PRO A 93 -3.19 -10.59 17.13
CA PRO A 93 -4.35 -9.80 17.48
C PRO A 93 -4.77 -8.92 16.30
N MET A 94 -6.05 -9.01 15.92
CA MET A 94 -6.61 -8.30 14.76
C MET A 94 -6.58 -6.78 14.91
N LEU A 95 -6.85 -6.27 16.11
CA LEU A 95 -7.04 -4.85 16.36
C LEU A 95 -5.76 -4.02 16.08
N PRO A 96 -4.57 -4.41 16.59
CA PRO A 96 -3.31 -3.78 16.21
C PRO A 96 -3.01 -3.86 14.71
N LEU A 97 -3.33 -4.98 14.05
CA LEU A 97 -3.10 -5.16 12.62
C LEU A 97 -3.95 -4.18 11.79
N VAL A 98 -5.23 -4.06 12.11
CA VAL A 98 -6.14 -3.11 11.44
C VAL A 98 -5.69 -1.67 11.65
N LEU A 99 -5.39 -1.28 12.89
CA LEU A 99 -4.94 0.08 13.21
C LEU A 99 -3.63 0.42 12.49
N SER A 100 -2.67 -0.52 12.47
CA SER A 100 -1.40 -0.31 11.77
C SER A 100 -1.59 -0.15 10.26
N THR A 101 -2.49 -0.94 9.66
CA THR A 101 -2.81 -0.85 8.22
C THR A 101 -3.46 0.48 7.87
N ILE A 102 -4.43 0.93 8.68
CA ILE A 102 -5.07 2.25 8.51
C ILE A 102 -4.04 3.37 8.66
N ALA A 103 -3.19 3.31 9.68
CA ALA A 103 -2.15 4.31 9.91
C ALA A 103 -1.18 4.40 8.72
N LEU A 104 -0.73 3.26 8.19
CA LEU A 104 0.12 3.20 7.00
C LEU A 104 -0.57 3.81 5.78
N LEU A 105 -1.85 3.52 5.56
CA LEU A 105 -2.62 4.08 4.45
C LEU A 105 -2.76 5.60 4.57
N LEU A 106 -3.04 6.12 5.79
CA LEU A 106 -3.13 7.56 6.04
C LEU A 106 -1.81 8.28 5.77
N VAL A 107 -0.68 7.69 6.17
CA VAL A 107 0.65 8.24 5.85
C VAL A 107 0.87 8.34 4.35
N GLN A 108 0.46 7.31 3.59
CA GLN A 108 0.55 7.33 2.12
C GLN A 108 -0.32 8.43 1.52
N TYR A 109 -1.59 8.57 1.95
CA TYR A 109 -2.47 9.66 1.52
C TYR A 109 -1.85 11.02 1.78
N TRP A 110 -1.34 11.23 3.00
CA TRP A 110 -0.72 12.50 3.37
C TRP A 110 0.46 12.86 2.45
N ILE A 111 1.30 11.89 2.10
CA ILE A 111 2.44 12.11 1.21
C ILE A 111 1.98 12.34 -0.23
N ALA A 112 1.05 11.53 -0.74
CA ALA A 112 0.58 11.59 -2.12
C ALA A 112 -0.15 12.90 -2.48
N PHE A 113 -0.90 13.46 -1.54
CA PHE A 113 -1.65 14.71 -1.74
C PHE A 113 -0.87 15.96 -1.28
N SER A 114 0.37 15.80 -0.80
CA SER A 114 1.19 16.95 -0.40
C SER A 114 1.67 17.77 -1.61
N ARG A 115 1.75 19.10 -1.43
CA ARG A 115 2.32 20.00 -2.45
C ARG A 115 3.76 19.62 -2.81
N VAL A 116 4.54 19.20 -1.81
CA VAL A 116 5.93 18.77 -1.95
C VAL A 116 6.08 17.62 -2.96
N THR A 117 5.20 16.62 -2.91
CA THR A 117 5.21 15.50 -3.87
C THR A 117 4.85 15.98 -5.28
N ARG A 118 3.83 16.85 -5.40
CA ARG A 118 3.43 17.41 -6.68
C ARG A 118 4.56 18.21 -7.33
N ASP A 119 5.20 19.08 -6.57
CA ASP A 119 6.26 19.94 -7.06
C ASP A 119 7.50 19.11 -7.45
N TYR A 120 7.83 18.08 -6.68
CA TYR A 120 8.90 17.15 -7.02
C TYR A 120 8.65 16.40 -8.34
N LEU A 121 7.45 15.85 -8.53
CA LEU A 121 7.10 15.06 -9.72
C LEU A 121 6.86 15.91 -10.98
N THR A 122 6.66 17.23 -10.84
CA THR A 122 6.46 18.15 -11.97
C THR A 122 7.67 19.04 -12.24
N ALA A 123 8.75 18.93 -11.45
CA ALA A 123 9.95 19.77 -11.58
C ALA A 123 10.57 19.70 -12.99
N LYS A 124 10.63 18.50 -13.59
CA LYS A 124 11.18 18.30 -14.95
C LYS A 124 10.33 18.89 -16.09
N LEU A 125 9.04 19.15 -15.87
CA LEU A 125 8.19 19.82 -16.86
C LEU A 125 8.40 21.35 -16.87
N LYS A 126 9.03 21.90 -15.83
CA LYS A 126 9.26 23.34 -15.65
C LYS A 126 10.69 23.79 -15.98
N ALA A 127 11.60 22.84 -16.19
CA ALA A 127 13.00 23.07 -16.56
C ALA A 127 13.15 22.90 -18.08
#